data_AF-A0AAQ4F7M6-F1
#
_entry.id   AF-A0AAQ4F7M6-F1
#
_cell.length_a   1.000
_cell.length_b   1.000
_cell.length_c   1.000
_cell.angle_alpha   90.00
_cell.angle_beta   90.00
_cell.angle_gamma   90.00
#
_symmetry.space_group_name_H-M   'P 1'
#
loop_
_entity.id
_entity.type
_entity.pdbx_description
1 polymer ?
#
loop_
_entity_poly.entity_id
_entity_poly.type
_entity_poly.pdbx_seq_one_letter_code
_entity_poly.pdbx_strand_id
1 'polypeptide(L)'
;MIRRSDVIVATAPVTHVAGFWLSWGCFTAGAKLILPPAPDFDTVLATVEKHKANKMFLYPTQAQALARAPDVVQRFLGSVEMVVLGAGTYHDALLTKLAAVLGKDRLAQGNDAVALRQTTRERQQHVTSRARPLFQSVKCM
;
A
#
# COMPACT_ATOMS: atom_id res chain seq x y z
N MET A 1 8.97 -4.10 6.11
CA MET A 1 10.37 -4.48 5.81
C MET A 1 10.41 -5.88 5.20
N ILE A 2 11.17 -6.07 4.12
CA ILE A 2 11.33 -7.37 3.42
C ILE A 2 12.41 -8.18 4.14
N ARG A 3 12.20 -9.49 4.26
CA ARG A 3 13.04 -10.49 4.93
C ARG A 3 13.41 -11.59 3.94
N ARG A 4 14.54 -12.27 4.17
CA ARG A 4 15.00 -13.39 3.33
C ARG A 4 13.99 -14.53 3.19
N SER A 5 13.18 -14.78 4.24
CA SER A 5 12.14 -15.80 4.25
C SER A 5 10.88 -15.42 3.46
N ASP A 6 10.78 -14.18 2.99
CA ASP A 6 9.58 -13.72 2.30
C ASP A 6 9.47 -14.33 0.89
N VAL A 7 8.22 -14.64 0.54
CA VAL A 7 7.80 -14.99 -0.81
C VAL A 7 6.81 -13.93 -1.26
N ILE A 8 7.21 -13.18 -2.28
CA ILE A 8 6.49 -11.98 -2.73
C ILE A 8 6.07 -12.17 -4.18
N VAL A 9 4.82 -11.86 -4.49
CA VAL A 9 4.34 -11.83 -5.88
C VAL A 9 4.46 -10.39 -6.40
N ALA A 10 5.18 -10.23 -7.51
CA ALA A 10 5.22 -8.97 -8.22
C ALA A 10 3.90 -8.74 -8.93
N THR A 11 3.26 -7.62 -8.64
CA THR A 11 1.96 -7.27 -9.20
C THR A 11 2.02 -6.08 -10.15
N ALA A 12 3.18 -5.42 -10.24
CA ALA A 12 3.51 -4.44 -11.26
C ALA A 12 4.60 -4.95 -12.19
N PRO A 13 4.65 -4.42 -13.43
CA PRO A 13 5.78 -4.61 -14.33
C PRO A 13 7.09 -4.19 -13.67
N VAL A 14 8.13 -5.02 -13.81
CA VAL A 14 9.50 -4.70 -13.37
C VAL A 14 10.11 -3.53 -14.14
N THR A 15 9.55 -3.20 -15.31
CA THR A 15 9.93 -2.04 -16.13
C THR A 15 9.43 -0.72 -15.56
N HIS A 16 8.50 -0.74 -14.60
CA HIS A 16 8.01 0.44 -13.90
C HIS A 16 8.77 0.63 -12.59
N VAL A 17 9.01 1.88 -12.17
CA VAL A 17 9.82 2.22 -10.98
C VAL A 17 9.37 1.47 -9.72
N ALA A 18 8.07 1.31 -9.50
CA ALA A 18 7.54 0.59 -8.35
C ALA A 18 7.86 -0.92 -8.39
N GLY A 19 7.77 -1.55 -9.57
CA GLY A 19 8.13 -2.95 -9.74
C GLY A 19 9.65 -3.16 -9.67
N PHE A 20 10.42 -2.22 -10.19
CA PHE A 20 11.88 -2.18 -10.06
C PHE A 20 12.31 -2.11 -8.58
N TRP A 21 11.78 -1.17 -7.80
CA TRP A 21 12.11 -1.04 -6.38
C TRP A 21 11.72 -2.26 -5.56
N LEU A 22 10.55 -2.85 -5.83
CA LEU A 22 10.15 -4.10 -5.20
C LEU A 22 11.14 -5.22 -5.51
N SER A 23 11.52 -5.35 -6.79
CA SER A 23 12.44 -6.39 -7.24
C SER A 23 13.83 -6.20 -6.64
N TRP A 24 14.31 -4.96 -6.60
CA TRP A 24 15.56 -4.58 -5.97
C TRP A 24 15.55 -4.86 -4.46
N GLY A 25 14.45 -4.53 -3.78
CA GLY A 25 14.26 -4.82 -2.35
C GLY A 25 14.28 -6.32 -2.05
N CYS A 26 13.67 -7.13 -2.93
CA CYS A 26 13.73 -8.59 -2.80
C CYS A 26 15.15 -9.12 -3.03
N PHE A 27 15.81 -8.64 -4.09
CA PHE A 27 17.17 -9.06 -4.44
C PHE A 27 18.16 -8.75 -3.32
N THR A 28 18.14 -7.53 -2.79
CA THR A 28 19.03 -7.10 -1.70
C THR A 28 18.74 -7.82 -0.37
N ALA A 29 17.48 -8.18 -0.10
CA ALA A 29 17.10 -8.95 1.08
C ALA A 29 17.35 -10.47 0.93
N GLY A 30 17.66 -10.95 -0.28
CA GLY A 30 17.71 -12.38 -0.60
C GLY A 30 16.34 -13.08 -0.53
N ALA A 31 15.26 -12.33 -0.69
CA ALA A 31 13.89 -12.82 -0.67
C ALA A 31 13.49 -13.44 -2.02
N LYS A 32 12.41 -14.23 -2.03
CA LYS A 32 11.88 -14.84 -3.25
C LYS A 32 10.85 -13.91 -3.90
N LEU A 33 11.14 -13.45 -5.11
CA LEU A 33 10.19 -12.71 -5.95
C LEU A 33 9.62 -13.64 -7.03
N ILE A 34 8.29 -13.71 -7.12
CA ILE A 34 7.58 -14.41 -8.18
C ILE A 34 7.06 -13.38 -9.18
N LEU A 35 7.43 -13.53 -10.45
CA LEU A 35 6.90 -12.74 -11.54
C LEU A 35 5.76 -13.53 -12.21
N PRO A 36 4.49 -13.13 -12.04
CA PRO A 36 3.39 -13.78 -12.75
C PRO A 36 3.47 -13.45 -14.25
N PRO A 37 2.94 -14.33 -15.12
CA PRO A 37 2.95 -14.12 -16.56
C PRO A 37 2.10 -12.92 -17.01
N ALA A 38 1.10 -12.56 -16.19
CA ALA A 38 0.25 -11.40 -16.39
C ALA A 38 -0.08 -10.73 -15.04
N PRO A 39 -0.23 -9.39 -15.00
CA PRO A 39 -0.51 -8.65 -13.77
C PRO A 39 -2.01 -8.58 -13.43
N ASP A 40 -2.86 -9.38 -14.08
CA ASP A 40 -4.29 -9.43 -13.76
C ASP A 40 -4.52 -10.07 -12.38
N PHE A 41 -5.65 -9.73 -11.78
CA PHE A 41 -5.94 -10.09 -10.40
C PHE A 41 -6.02 -11.62 -10.20
N ASP A 42 -6.65 -12.34 -11.12
CA ASP A 42 -6.85 -13.78 -11.00
C ASP A 42 -5.52 -14.56 -11.15
N THR A 43 -4.69 -14.19 -12.12
CA THR A 43 -3.35 -14.76 -12.28
C THR A 43 -2.48 -14.50 -11.05
N VAL A 44 -2.51 -13.28 -10.54
CA VAL A 44 -1.77 -12.91 -9.33
C VAL A 44 -2.24 -13.75 -8.13
N LEU A 45 -3.54 -13.92 -7.97
CA LEU A 45 -4.12 -14.73 -6.89
C LEU A 45 -3.75 -16.20 -6.99
N ALA A 46 -3.89 -16.81 -8.16
CA ALA A 46 -3.46 -18.19 -8.40
C ALA A 46 -1.96 -18.37 -8.11
N THR A 47 -1.16 -17.34 -8.40
CA THR A 47 0.28 -17.33 -8.11
C THR A 47 0.56 -17.26 -6.61
N VAL A 48 -0.17 -16.41 -5.88
CA VAL A 48 -0.09 -16.33 -4.40
C VAL A 48 -0.40 -17.69 -3.78
N GLU A 49 -1.49 -18.34 -4.22
CA GLU A 49 -1.93 -19.63 -3.68
C GLU A 49 -0.93 -20.76 -3.97
N LYS A 50 -0.44 -20.84 -5.21
CA LYS A 50 0.54 -21.84 -5.66
C LYS A 50 1.87 -21.73 -4.92
N HIS A 51 2.34 -20.51 -4.71
CA HIS A 51 3.66 -20.27 -4.13
C HIS A 51 3.64 -19.97 -2.63
N LYS A 52 2.44 -19.97 -2.01
CA LYS A 52 2.23 -19.61 -0.60
C LYS A 52 2.91 -18.29 -0.25
N ALA A 53 2.67 -17.28 -1.10
CA ALA A 53 3.24 -15.96 -0.89
C ALA A 53 2.77 -15.38 0.45
N ASN A 54 3.71 -14.82 1.21
CA ASN A 54 3.45 -14.24 2.53
C ASN A 54 3.32 -12.72 2.48
N LYS A 55 3.83 -12.08 1.42
CA LYS A 55 3.63 -10.65 1.18
C LYS A 55 3.13 -10.39 -0.22
N MET A 56 2.24 -9.42 -0.31
CA MET A 56 1.64 -9.00 -1.57
C MET A 56 1.74 -7.48 -1.70
N PHE A 57 2.15 -7.02 -2.86
CA PHE A 57 2.04 -5.61 -3.21
C PHE A 57 0.81 -5.47 -4.09
N LEU A 58 -0.02 -4.45 -3.89
CA LEU A 58 -1.18 -4.20 -4.73
C LEU A 58 -1.12 -2.77 -5.25
N TYR A 59 -1.51 -2.62 -6.50
CA TYR A 59 -1.68 -1.33 -7.15
C TYR A 59 -3.16 -0.96 -7.22
N PRO A 60 -3.51 0.31 -7.52
CA PRO A 60 -4.89 0.79 -7.41
C PRO A 60 -5.94 -0.11 -8.07
N THR A 61 -5.65 -0.63 -9.27
CA THR A 61 -6.56 -1.52 -10.00
C THR A 61 -6.81 -2.84 -9.27
N GLN A 62 -5.77 -3.47 -8.73
CA GLN A 62 -5.89 -4.76 -8.03
C GLN A 62 -6.48 -4.58 -6.62
N ALA A 63 -6.17 -3.46 -5.96
CA ALA A 63 -6.79 -3.11 -4.69
C ALA A 63 -8.30 -2.91 -4.84
N GLN A 64 -8.75 -2.29 -5.95
CA GLN A 64 -10.17 -2.19 -6.26
C GLN A 64 -10.80 -3.55 -6.59
N ALA A 65 -10.11 -4.41 -7.35
CA ALA A 65 -10.58 -5.75 -7.65
C ALA A 65 -10.77 -6.58 -6.36
N LEU A 66 -9.78 -6.54 -5.48
CA LEU A 66 -9.84 -7.20 -4.17
C LEU A 66 -11.01 -6.70 -3.31
N ALA A 67 -11.26 -5.39 -3.29
CA ALA A 67 -12.38 -4.82 -2.54
C ALA A 67 -13.76 -5.20 -3.09
N ARG A 68 -13.85 -5.66 -4.35
CA ARG A 68 -15.09 -6.14 -4.98
C ARG A 68 -15.32 -7.65 -4.82
N ALA A 69 -14.30 -8.40 -4.43
CA ALA A 69 -14.33 -9.85 -4.34
C ALA A 69 -13.93 -10.34 -2.92
N PRO A 70 -14.74 -10.01 -1.88
CA PRO A 70 -14.41 -10.28 -0.49
C PRO A 70 -14.37 -11.77 -0.13
N ASP A 71 -15.04 -12.60 -0.93
CA ASP A 71 -15.11 -14.06 -0.85
C ASP A 71 -13.78 -14.74 -1.20
N VAL A 72 -13.02 -14.14 -2.11
CA VAL A 72 -11.67 -14.63 -2.44
C VAL A 72 -10.73 -14.42 -1.25
N VAL A 73 -11.03 -13.39 -0.45
CA VAL A 73 -10.76 -13.22 1.00
C VAL A 73 -9.99 -14.34 1.68
N GLN A 74 -10.79 -15.37 1.92
CA GLN A 74 -10.43 -16.48 2.79
C GLN A 74 -9.35 -17.37 2.18
N ARG A 75 -9.20 -17.37 0.85
CA ARG A 75 -8.21 -18.18 0.14
C ARG A 75 -6.78 -17.70 0.40
N PHE A 76 -6.58 -16.43 0.75
CA PHE A 76 -5.25 -15.84 0.96
C PHE A 76 -4.89 -15.59 2.43
N LEU A 77 -5.86 -15.48 3.33
CA LEU A 77 -5.57 -15.23 4.75
C LEU A 77 -4.74 -16.34 5.43
N GLY A 78 -4.66 -17.54 4.83
CA GLY A 78 -3.88 -18.67 5.33
C GLY A 78 -2.36 -18.53 5.17
N SER A 79 -1.88 -17.76 4.19
CA SER A 79 -0.43 -17.56 3.97
C SER A 79 0.00 -16.09 3.96
N VAL A 80 -0.89 -15.16 3.60
CA VAL A 80 -0.55 -13.73 3.46
C VAL A 80 -0.53 -13.04 4.83
N GLU A 81 0.66 -12.63 5.24
CA GLU A 81 0.92 -11.85 6.46
C GLU A 81 0.72 -10.35 6.24
N MET A 82 1.05 -9.85 5.04
CA MET A 82 1.04 -8.41 4.75
C MET A 82 0.69 -8.10 3.30
N VAL A 83 -0.22 -7.14 3.14
CA VAL A 83 -0.62 -6.51 1.88
C VAL A 83 -0.16 -5.07 1.90
N VAL A 84 0.67 -4.68 0.95
CA VAL A 84 1.18 -3.32 0.80
C VAL A 84 0.54 -2.66 -0.39
N LEU A 85 -0.19 -1.57 -0.17
CA LEU A 85 -0.75 -0.73 -1.23
C LEU A 85 0.32 0.23 -1.74
N GLY A 86 0.76 0.04 -2.98
CA GLY A 86 1.83 0.82 -3.60
C GLY A 86 1.33 1.89 -4.57
N ALA A 87 2.16 2.90 -4.80
CA ALA A 87 2.13 3.80 -5.96
C ALA A 87 0.74 4.33 -6.38
N GLY A 88 -0.03 4.87 -5.43
CA GLY A 88 -1.34 5.47 -5.73
C GLY A 88 -1.94 6.28 -4.60
N THR A 89 -2.93 7.11 -4.95
CA THR A 89 -3.87 7.72 -3.99
C THR A 89 -5.04 6.75 -3.82
N TYR A 90 -5.37 6.44 -2.57
CA TYR A 90 -6.49 5.56 -2.23
C TYR A 90 -7.53 6.40 -1.48
N HIS A 91 -8.80 6.26 -1.85
CA HIS A 91 -9.89 6.89 -1.10
C HIS A 91 -10.10 6.16 0.23
N ASP A 92 -10.42 6.89 1.29
CA ASP A 92 -10.66 6.33 2.63
C ASP A 92 -11.68 5.19 2.59
N ALA A 93 -12.76 5.33 1.81
CA ALA A 93 -13.77 4.29 1.65
C ALA A 93 -13.20 2.96 1.12
N LEU A 94 -12.20 3.01 0.23
CA LEU A 94 -11.52 1.81 -0.26
C LEU A 94 -10.61 1.22 0.81
N LEU A 95 -9.87 2.06 1.54
CA LEU A 95 -9.00 1.62 2.64
C LEU A 95 -9.82 0.97 3.76
N THR A 96 -10.96 1.53 4.13
CA THR A 96 -11.87 0.97 5.13
C THR A 96 -12.40 -0.39 4.69
N LYS A 97 -12.82 -0.52 3.42
CA LYS A 97 -13.27 -1.82 2.88
C LYS A 97 -12.16 -2.86 2.89
N LEU A 98 -10.95 -2.49 2.45
CA LEU A 98 -9.81 -3.39 2.44
C LEU A 98 -9.38 -3.79 3.86
N ALA A 99 -9.40 -2.87 4.82
CA ALA A 99 -9.09 -3.17 6.21
C ALA A 99 -10.12 -4.10 6.86
N ALA A 100 -11.42 -3.93 6.54
CA ALA A 100 -12.47 -4.82 7.00
C ALA A 100 -12.31 -6.25 6.46
N VAL A 101 -11.81 -6.35 5.23
CA VAL A 101 -11.67 -7.61 4.50
C VAL A 101 -10.36 -8.34 4.85
N LEU A 102 -9.23 -7.65 4.90
CA LEU A 102 -7.89 -8.22 5.13
C LEU A 102 -7.47 -8.23 6.61
N GLY A 103 -8.15 -7.45 7.45
CA GLY A 103 -7.67 -7.08 8.77
C GLY A 103 -6.71 -5.89 8.71
N LYS A 104 -6.91 -4.93 9.61
CA LYS A 104 -6.12 -3.69 9.65
C LYS A 104 -4.62 -3.95 9.85
N ASP A 105 -4.26 -4.99 10.60
CA ASP A 105 -2.87 -5.33 10.92
C ASP A 105 -2.08 -5.87 9.72
N ARG A 106 -2.80 -6.37 8.71
CA ARG A 106 -2.20 -6.91 7.48
C ARG A 106 -2.13 -5.88 6.37
N LEU A 107 -2.73 -4.70 6.53
CA LEU A 107 -2.78 -3.66 5.49
C LEU A 107 -1.77 -2.57 5.77
N ALA A 108 -0.85 -2.35 4.84
CA ALA A 108 0.13 -1.26 4.86
C ALA A 108 0.03 -0.41 3.60
N GLN A 109 0.44 0.86 3.68
CA GLN A 109 0.51 1.76 2.52
C GLN A 109 1.96 2.17 2.27
N GLY A 110 2.48 1.86 1.08
CA GLY A 110 3.79 2.27 0.59
C GLY A 110 3.63 3.51 -0.30
N ASN A 111 3.60 4.69 0.31
CA ASN A 111 3.32 5.94 -0.37
C ASN A 111 4.62 6.73 -0.59
N ASP A 112 5.37 6.43 -1.64
CA ASP A 112 6.67 7.08 -1.87
C ASP A 112 6.54 8.56 -2.34
N ALA A 113 5.32 9.05 -2.66
CA ALA A 113 5.11 10.45 -3.09
C ALA A 113 3.85 11.15 -2.53
N VAL A 114 2.81 10.43 -2.13
CA VAL A 114 1.51 11.03 -1.69
C VAL A 114 1.50 11.37 -0.19
N ALA A 115 2.19 10.59 0.64
CA ALA A 115 2.31 10.88 2.07
C ALA A 115 2.94 12.26 2.30
N LEU A 116 3.87 12.69 1.44
CA LEU A 116 4.46 14.03 1.49
C LEU A 116 3.43 15.15 1.24
N ARG A 117 2.34 14.93 0.48
CA ARG A 117 1.31 15.96 0.26
C ARG A 117 0.24 15.98 1.35
N GLN A 118 -0.17 14.82 1.87
CA GLN A 118 -1.18 14.74 2.92
C GLN A 118 -0.63 15.14 4.30
N THR A 119 0.56 14.65 4.67
CA THR A 119 1.21 15.07 5.92
C THR A 119 1.60 16.55 5.90
N THR A 120 1.91 17.12 4.73
CA THR A 120 2.13 18.58 4.59
C THR A 120 0.83 19.36 4.74
N ARG A 121 -0.31 18.86 4.23
CA ARG A 121 -1.63 19.49 4.45
C ARG A 121 -2.07 19.40 5.92
N GLU A 122 -1.91 18.25 6.56
CA GLU A 122 -2.26 18.05 7.97
C GLU A 122 -1.33 18.83 8.92
N ARG A 123 -0.01 18.89 8.61
CA ARG A 123 0.93 19.78 9.32
C ARG A 123 0.59 21.26 9.09
N GLN A 124 0.22 21.67 7.88
CA GLN A 124 -0.19 23.05 7.61
C GLN A 124 -1.48 23.43 8.35
N GLN A 125 -2.46 22.53 8.44
CA GLN A 125 -3.70 22.76 9.20
C GLN A 125 -3.48 22.82 10.72
N HIS A 126 -2.54 22.05 11.26
CA HIS A 126 -2.14 22.15 12.66
C HIS A 126 -1.34 23.42 12.98
N VAL A 127 -0.56 23.94 12.03
CA VAL A 127 0.17 25.21 12.19
C VAL A 127 -0.78 26.41 12.10
N THR A 128 -1.76 26.39 11.19
CA THR A 128 -2.72 27.50 11.04
C THR A 128 -3.77 27.55 12.15
N SER A 129 -4.15 26.42 12.76
CA SER A 129 -5.09 26.39 13.91
C SER A 129 -4.46 26.80 15.26
N ARG A 130 -3.12 26.79 15.37
CA ARG A 130 -2.40 27.25 16.58
C ARG A 130 -2.03 28.73 16.56
N ALA A 131 -2.17 29.41 15.43
CA ALA A 131 -1.97 30.86 15.34
C ALA A 131 -3.24 31.59 15.86
N ARG A 132 -3.40 31.67 17.18
CA ARG A 132 -4.23 32.75 17.75
C ARG A 132 -3.55 34.08 17.40
N PRO A 133 -4.27 35.07 16.87
CA PRO A 133 -3.68 36.36 16.56
C PRO A 133 -3.31 37.05 17.88
N LEU A 134 -2.01 37.12 18.14
CA LEU A 134 -1.41 37.88 19.23
C LEU A 134 -1.05 39.27 18.70
N PHE A 135 -2.04 40.02 18.24
CA PHE A 135 -1.91 41.44 17.92
C PHE A 135 -3.13 42.19 18.46
N GLN A 136 -3.04 42.47 19.75
CA GLN A 136 -3.92 43.39 20.45
C GLN A 136 -3.49 44.81 20.08
N SER A 137 -4.33 45.47 19.29
CA SER A 137 -4.58 46.91 19.22
C SER A 137 -3.45 47.88 19.58
N VAL A 138 -2.81 48.48 18.57
CA VAL A 138 -2.26 49.85 18.66
C VAL A 138 -2.88 50.68 17.55
N LYS A 139 -3.89 51.48 17.92
CA LYS A 139 -4.43 52.57 17.10
C LYS A 139 -3.40 53.69 17.13
N CYS A 140 -2.76 53.97 16.01
CA CYS A 140 -2.02 55.21 15.82
C CYS A 140 -3.04 56.30 15.47
N MET A 141 -3.03 57.38 16.25
CA MET A 141 -3.71 58.65 16.00
C MET A 141 -2.66 59.65 15.53
#